data_AF-A0A5N6ZAW3-F1
#
_entry.id   AF-A0A5N6ZAW3-F1
#
_cell.length_a   1.000
_cell.length_b   1.000
_cell.length_c   1.000
_cell.angle_alpha   90.00
_cell.angle_beta   90.00
_cell.angle_gamma   90.00
#
_symmetry.space_group_name_H-M   'P 1'
#
loop_
_entity.id
_entity.type
_entity.pdbx_description
1 polymer ?
#
loop_
_entity_poly.entity_id
_entity_poly.type
_entity_poly.pdbx_seq_one_letter_code
_entity_poly.pdbx_strand_id
1 'polypeptide(L)'
;MVTELSFGPHYPTLLNPLDKTIATTESHYYKYQYFLSVVPTIYSKGNQAALDSIIYSSSRPAHSKNVIFTNQYAATSQSATLPESPYYTPGIFFKYNIEPILLLISEERNSFLSLLIRLVNTVSGVMVTGGWVYQLAGWVGELVRKKRRARSEGVLDGKLSKE
;
A
#
# COMPACT_ATOMS: atom_id res chain seq x y z
N MET A 1 -14.69 10.30 20.28
CA MET A 1 -14.28 9.20 19.39
C MET A 1 -15.16 9.26 18.15
N VAL A 2 -14.56 9.15 16.97
CA VAL A 2 -15.26 9.00 15.68
C VAL A 2 -15.19 7.53 15.32
N THR A 3 -16.34 6.85 15.29
CA THR A 3 -16.41 5.42 14.93
C THR A 3 -16.34 5.25 13.41
N GLU A 4 -17.18 5.99 12.70
CA GLU A 4 -17.26 6.02 11.24
C GLU A 4 -17.70 7.41 10.80
N LEU A 5 -17.07 7.94 9.76
CA LEU A 5 -17.52 9.13 9.05
C LEU A 5 -17.35 8.90 7.55
N SER A 6 -18.45 8.86 6.81
CA SER A 6 -18.45 8.52 5.39
C SER A 6 -19.49 9.34 4.63
N PHE A 7 -19.30 9.44 3.31
CA PHE A 7 -20.20 10.18 2.40
C PHE A 7 -20.71 9.25 1.30
N GLY A 8 -21.90 8.69 1.50
CA GLY A 8 -22.54 7.79 0.53
C GLY A 8 -22.21 6.31 0.76
N PRO A 9 -22.45 5.45 -0.25
CA PRO A 9 -22.29 4.00 -0.12
C PRO A 9 -20.83 3.56 0.07
N HIS A 10 -20.60 2.62 0.98
CA HIS A 10 -19.29 2.01 1.21
C HIS A 10 -18.93 1.01 0.09
N TYR A 11 -17.65 0.94 -0.29
CA TYR A 11 -17.11 -0.10 -1.16
C TYR A 11 -15.83 -0.71 -0.55
N PRO A 12 -15.47 -1.96 -0.88
CA PRO A 12 -14.55 -2.77 -0.07
C PRO A 12 -13.13 -2.21 0.13
N THR A 13 -12.69 -1.30 -0.74
CA THR A 13 -11.36 -0.67 -0.68
C THR A 13 -11.38 0.76 -0.16
N LEU A 14 -12.55 1.28 0.23
CA LEU A 14 -12.70 2.62 0.81
C LEU A 14 -12.24 2.64 2.26
N LEU A 15 -11.23 3.45 2.55
CA LEU A 15 -10.79 3.75 3.92
C LEU A 15 -10.94 5.24 4.17
N ASN A 16 -11.82 5.63 5.08
CA ASN A 16 -12.03 7.03 5.38
C ASN A 16 -11.00 7.54 6.40
N PRO A 17 -10.44 8.75 6.22
CA PRO A 17 -9.39 9.28 7.09
C PRO A 17 -9.76 9.44 8.56
N LEU A 18 -11.04 9.64 8.89
CA LEU A 18 -11.49 9.87 10.27
C LEU A 18 -12.10 8.63 10.93
N ASP A 19 -12.17 7.50 10.23
CA ASP A 19 -12.69 6.27 10.81
C ASP A 19 -11.80 5.83 11.98
N LYS A 20 -12.44 5.43 13.07
CA LYS A 20 -11.78 4.95 14.30
C LYS A 20 -10.78 5.93 14.93
N THR A 21 -10.96 7.23 14.70
CA THR A 21 -10.09 8.27 15.30
C THR A 21 -10.59 8.70 16.68
N ILE A 22 -9.64 8.99 17.58
CA ILE A 22 -9.92 9.45 18.94
C ILE A 22 -9.12 10.72 19.19
N ALA A 23 -9.78 11.74 19.72
CA ALA A 23 -9.16 12.95 20.22
C ALA A 23 -9.72 13.25 21.61
N THR A 24 -8.84 13.64 22.53
CA THR A 24 -9.15 13.95 23.92
C THR A 24 -8.46 15.25 24.34
N THR A 25 -8.98 15.90 25.37
CA THR A 25 -8.46 17.16 25.92
C THR A 25 -8.85 17.25 27.38
N GLU A 26 -8.00 17.88 28.18
CA GLU A 26 -8.27 18.17 29.60
C GLU A 26 -9.04 19.49 29.78
N SER A 27 -9.02 20.36 28.77
CA SER A 27 -9.69 21.67 28.82
C SER A 27 -11.18 21.53 28.49
N HIS A 28 -12.03 22.13 29.31
CA HIS A 28 -13.48 22.11 29.17
C HIS A 28 -13.95 23.00 28.00
N TYR A 29 -13.19 24.06 27.69
CA TYR A 29 -13.50 25.01 26.63
C TYR A 29 -12.57 24.78 25.43
N TYR A 30 -12.87 23.73 24.66
CA TYR A 30 -12.02 23.25 23.58
C TYR A 30 -12.79 23.08 22.27
N LYS A 31 -12.11 23.34 21.15
CA LYS A 31 -12.67 23.18 19.82
C LYS A 31 -11.88 22.17 19.01
N TYR A 32 -12.58 21.17 18.48
CA TYR A 32 -12.09 20.28 17.43
C TYR A 32 -12.73 20.68 16.12
N GLN A 33 -11.92 20.99 15.11
CA GLN A 33 -12.41 21.40 13.80
C GLN A 33 -11.76 20.55 12.71
N TYR A 34 -12.58 19.78 12.01
CA TYR A 34 -12.17 18.94 10.90
C TYR A 34 -12.60 19.59 9.59
N PHE A 35 -11.66 19.82 8.69
CA PHE A 35 -11.90 20.29 7.34
C PHE A 35 -11.86 19.09 6.41
N LEU A 36 -12.96 18.86 5.70
CA LEU A 36 -13.19 17.72 4.82
C LEU A 36 -13.27 18.22 3.38
N SER A 37 -12.40 17.73 2.51
CA SER A 37 -12.50 17.94 1.06
C SER A 37 -13.10 16.68 0.44
N VAL A 38 -14.36 16.75 0.03
CA VAL A 38 -15.14 15.63 -0.49
C VAL A 38 -15.05 15.60 -2.01
N VAL A 39 -14.69 14.43 -2.55
CA VAL A 39 -14.50 14.18 -3.98
C VAL A 39 -15.51 13.12 -4.45
N PRO A 40 -16.44 13.48 -5.34
CA PRO A 40 -17.32 12.52 -6.01
C PRO A 40 -16.52 11.41 -6.71
N THR A 41 -16.92 10.16 -6.52
CA THR A 41 -16.22 8.99 -7.03
C THR A 41 -17.19 7.99 -7.66
N ILE A 42 -16.84 7.45 -8.82
CA ILE A 42 -17.52 6.30 -9.42
C ILE A 42 -16.59 5.10 -9.32
N TYR A 43 -17.03 4.06 -8.62
CA TYR A 43 -16.32 2.81 -8.48
C TYR A 43 -16.95 1.75 -9.40
N SER A 44 -16.12 1.02 -10.15
CA SER A 44 -16.51 -0.12 -10.99
C SER A 44 -15.74 -1.37 -10.58
N LYS A 45 -16.46 -2.47 -10.36
CA LYS A 45 -15.89 -3.79 -10.04
C LYS A 45 -15.71 -4.62 -11.31
N GLY A 46 -14.46 -4.84 -11.70
CA GLY A 46 -14.07 -5.85 -12.70
C GLY A 46 -14.34 -5.51 -14.15
N ASN A 47 -14.74 -4.28 -14.49
CA ASN A 47 -14.91 -3.87 -15.88
C ASN A 47 -14.63 -2.38 -16.07
N GLN A 48 -13.45 -2.06 -16.62
CA GLN A 48 -13.08 -0.70 -16.98
C GLN A 48 -13.97 -0.16 -18.12
N ALA A 49 -14.41 -1.02 -19.04
CA ALA A 49 -15.32 -0.62 -20.12
C ALA A 49 -16.71 -0.20 -19.60
N ALA A 50 -17.08 -0.59 -18.37
CA ALA A 50 -18.29 -0.11 -17.72
C ALA A 50 -18.17 1.34 -17.20
N LEU A 51 -16.95 1.83 -16.95
CA LEU A 51 -16.72 3.26 -16.67
C LEU A 51 -16.71 4.06 -17.96
N ASP A 52 -16.07 3.54 -19.01
CA ASP A 52 -15.99 4.22 -20.31
C ASP A 52 -17.39 4.47 -20.90
N SER A 53 -18.32 3.52 -20.75
CA SER A 53 -19.70 3.72 -21.19
C SER A 53 -20.42 4.84 -20.44
N ILE A 54 -20.14 5.04 -19.14
CA ILE A 54 -20.75 6.13 -18.34
C ILE A 54 -20.22 7.50 -18.77
N ILE A 55 -18.95 7.58 -19.17
CA ILE A 55 -18.32 8.85 -19.58
C ILE A 55 -18.75 9.24 -21.00
N TYR A 56 -18.77 8.28 -21.92
CA TYR A 56 -18.93 8.55 -23.35
C TYR A 56 -20.32 8.27 -23.90
N SER A 57 -21.15 7.50 -23.19
CA SER A 57 -22.51 7.17 -23.62
C SER A 57 -23.52 7.63 -22.57
N SER A 58 -24.29 8.65 -22.91
CA SER A 58 -25.44 9.13 -22.13
C SER A 58 -26.60 8.10 -22.06
N SER A 59 -26.39 6.87 -22.56
CA SER A 59 -27.37 5.81 -22.49
C SER A 59 -27.39 5.25 -21.07
N ARG A 60 -28.58 5.30 -20.44
CA ARG A 60 -28.80 4.90 -19.05
C ARG A 60 -28.08 3.58 -18.77
N PRO A 61 -27.17 3.52 -17.78
CA PRO A 61 -26.44 2.30 -17.49
C PRO A 61 -27.49 1.25 -17.14
N ALA A 62 -27.65 0.26 -18.01
CA ALA A 62 -28.57 -0.84 -17.82
C ALA A 62 -28.10 -1.60 -16.58
N HIS A 63 -28.66 -1.24 -15.42
CA HIS A 63 -28.54 -1.89 -14.12
C HIS A 63 -27.24 -2.69 -13.92
N SER A 64 -26.09 -2.02 -14.05
CA SER A 64 -24.80 -2.64 -13.81
C SER A 64 -24.65 -2.78 -12.30
N LYS A 65 -24.85 -3.99 -11.76
CA LYS A 65 -24.61 -4.32 -10.35
C LYS A 65 -23.17 -4.02 -9.88
N ASN A 66 -22.27 -3.71 -10.82
CA ASN A 66 -20.85 -3.54 -10.59
C ASN A 66 -20.41 -2.08 -10.50
N VAL A 67 -21.31 -1.11 -10.69
CA VAL A 67 -20.98 0.32 -10.59
C VAL A 67 -21.64 0.96 -9.37
N ILE A 68 -20.87 1.69 -8.58
CA ILE A 68 -21.30 2.37 -7.37
C ILE A 68 -20.88 3.83 -7.44
N PHE A 69 -21.84 4.74 -7.26
CA PHE A 69 -21.58 6.16 -7.07
C PHE A 69 -21.38 6.40 -5.57
N THR A 70 -20.24 6.96 -5.20
CA THR A 70 -19.83 7.18 -3.82
C THR A 70 -19.00 8.46 -3.71
N ASN A 71 -18.54 8.81 -2.52
CA ASN A 71 -17.64 9.93 -2.32
C ASN A 71 -16.45 9.51 -1.46
N GLN A 72 -15.29 10.04 -1.80
CA GLN A 72 -14.10 9.97 -0.98
C GLN A 72 -13.86 11.33 -0.34
N TYR A 73 -13.12 11.38 0.76
CA TYR A 73 -12.73 12.68 1.31
C TYR A 73 -11.34 12.63 1.91
N ALA A 74 -10.68 13.80 1.89
CA ALA A 74 -9.49 14.07 2.66
C ALA A 74 -9.87 14.87 3.91
N ALA A 75 -9.16 14.66 5.03
CA ALA A 75 -9.42 15.36 6.27
C ALA A 75 -8.17 16.05 6.81
N THR A 76 -8.32 17.32 7.19
CA THR A 76 -7.33 18.08 7.96
C THR A 76 -7.95 18.46 9.29
N SER A 77 -7.19 18.33 10.38
CA SER A 77 -7.68 18.67 11.71
C SER A 77 -7.00 19.94 12.23
N GLN A 78 -7.80 20.80 12.87
CA GLN A 78 -7.33 21.96 13.61
C GLN A 78 -8.03 21.94 14.96
N SER A 79 -7.25 21.97 16.02
CA SER A 79 -7.76 21.94 17.38
C SER A 79 -7.14 23.05 18.20
N ALA A 80 -7.95 23.68 19.05
CA ALA A 80 -7.52 24.82 19.85
C ALA A 80 -8.32 24.93 21.14
N THR A 81 -7.64 25.29 22.23
CA THR A 81 -8.27 25.81 23.45
C THR A 81 -8.91 27.15 23.15
N LEU A 82 -10.16 27.34 23.58
CA LEU A 82 -10.86 28.60 23.43
C LEU A 82 -10.81 29.36 24.76
N PRO A 83 -10.68 30.69 24.75
CA PRO A 83 -10.91 31.49 25.94
C PRO A 83 -12.38 31.36 26.37
N GLU A 84 -12.63 31.31 27.67
CA GLU A 84 -13.97 31.26 28.26
C GLU A 84 -14.69 32.59 28.05
N SER A 85 -15.28 32.75 26.87
CA SER A 85 -16.07 33.90 26.49
C SER A 85 -17.34 33.43 25.78
N PRO A 86 -18.48 34.09 26.03
CA PRO A 86 -19.76 33.73 25.41
C PRO A 86 -19.76 33.90 23.87
N TYR A 87 -18.75 34.56 23.30
CA TYR A 87 -18.60 34.71 21.86
C TYR A 87 -18.04 33.45 21.16
N TYR A 88 -17.33 32.59 21.90
CA TYR A 88 -16.72 31.38 21.34
C TYR A 88 -17.51 30.15 21.74
N THR A 89 -17.86 29.35 20.73
CA THR A 89 -18.58 28.09 20.92
C THR A 89 -17.58 26.91 20.92
N PRO A 90 -17.39 26.20 22.05
CA PRO A 90 -16.63 24.96 22.09
C PRO A 90 -17.42 23.83 21.45
N GLY A 91 -16.73 22.76 21.06
CA GLY A 91 -17.36 21.59 20.45
C GLY A 91 -16.58 20.97 19.31
N ILE A 92 -17.25 20.07 18.59
CA ILE A 92 -16.70 19.31 17.46
C ILE A 92 -17.39 19.79 16.18
N PHE A 93 -16.61 20.25 15.21
CA PHE A 93 -17.10 20.82 13.97
C PHE A 93 -16.54 20.07 12.77
N PHE A 94 -17.42 19.64 11.87
CA PHE A 94 -17.06 19.06 10.58
C PHE A 94 -17.44 20.05 9.49
N LYS A 95 -16.44 20.66 8.85
CA LYS A 95 -16.61 21.57 7.72
C LYS A 95 -16.27 20.81 6.46
N TYR A 96 -17.24 20.64 5.56
CA TYR A 96 -17.01 19.93 4.30
C TYR A 96 -17.18 20.86 3.11
N ASN A 97 -16.32 20.70 2.11
CA ASN A 97 -16.44 21.31 0.80
C ASN A 97 -16.39 20.20 -0.26
N ILE A 98 -17.14 20.39 -1.35
CA ILE A 98 -17.13 19.45 -2.48
C ILE A 98 -16.12 19.96 -3.51
N GLU A 99 -15.13 19.15 -3.83
CA GLU A 99 -14.15 19.45 -4.87
C GLU A 99 -14.79 19.29 -6.25
N PRO A 100 -14.54 20.21 -7.20
CA PRO A 100 -15.12 20.17 -8.54
C PRO A 100 -14.39 19.18 -9.47
N ILE A 101 -14.09 17.98 -8.98
CA ILE A 101 -13.44 16.91 -9.75
C ILE A 101 -14.15 15.58 -9.51
N LEU A 102 -14.15 14.71 -10.50
CA LEU A 102 -14.74 13.36 -10.43
C LEU A 102 -13.63 12.32 -10.50
N LEU A 103 -13.62 11.38 -9.55
CA LEU A 103 -12.70 10.24 -9.57
C LEU A 103 -13.38 9.00 -10.14
N LEU A 104 -12.66 8.27 -10.98
CA LEU A 104 -13.11 7.01 -11.57
C LEU A 104 -12.16 5.91 -11.12
N ILE A 105 -12.69 4.92 -10.41
CA ILE A 105 -11.91 3.81 -9.86
C ILE A 105 -12.41 2.52 -10.48
N SER A 106 -11.54 1.83 -11.22
CA SER A 106 -11.79 0.48 -11.71
C SER A 106 -10.97 -0.51 -10.88
N GLU A 107 -11.64 -1.45 -10.21
CA GLU A 107 -10.96 -2.58 -9.59
C GLU A 107 -10.86 -3.72 -10.60
N GLU A 108 -9.66 -3.95 -11.14
CA GLU A 108 -9.38 -5.12 -11.99
C GLU A 108 -8.74 -6.23 -11.16
N ARG A 109 -9.14 -7.48 -11.43
CA ARG A 109 -8.49 -8.66 -10.86
C ARG A 109 -7.53 -9.24 -11.89
N ASN A 110 -6.32 -9.56 -11.45
CA ASN A 110 -5.36 -10.26 -12.31
C ASN A 110 -5.96 -11.54 -12.88
N SER A 111 -5.72 -11.77 -14.16
CA SER A 111 -6.11 -13.02 -14.82
C SER A 111 -5.40 -14.23 -14.18
N PHE A 112 -6.11 -15.35 -14.11
CA PHE A 112 -5.57 -16.62 -13.62
C PHE A 112 -4.30 -17.06 -14.38
N LEU A 113 -4.20 -16.72 -15.67
CA LEU A 113 -3.00 -16.99 -16.46
C LEU A 113 -1.78 -16.21 -15.95
N SER A 114 -1.97 -14.97 -15.50
CA SER A 114 -0.89 -14.17 -14.90
C SER A 114 -0.37 -14.83 -13.63
N LEU A 115 -1.27 -15.41 -12.82
CA LEU A 115 -0.90 -16.18 -11.63
C LEU A 115 -0.07 -17.43 -12.02
N LEU A 116 -0.51 -18.19 -13.03
CA LEU A 116 0.21 -19.37 -13.48
C LEU A 116 1.61 -19.03 -14.00
N ILE A 117 1.74 -17.98 -14.82
CA ILE A 117 3.03 -17.50 -15.33
C ILE A 117 3.95 -17.12 -14.17
N ARG A 118 3.44 -16.39 -13.16
CA ARG A 118 4.22 -16.04 -11.96
C ARG A 118 4.66 -17.26 -11.18
N LEU A 119 3.82 -18.29 -11.07
CA LEU A 119 4.15 -19.53 -10.37
C LEU A 119 5.27 -20.29 -11.10
N VAL A 120 5.17 -20.46 -12.42
CA VAL A 120 6.20 -21.11 -13.24
C VAL A 120 7.52 -20.34 -13.17
N ASN A 121 7.48 -19.01 -13.26
CA ASN A 121 8.68 -18.18 -13.15
C ASN A 121 9.35 -18.31 -11.79
N THR A 122 8.57 -18.35 -10.70
CA THR A 122 9.11 -18.47 -9.34
C THR A 122 9.76 -19.83 -9.13
N VAL A 123 9.11 -20.93 -9.55
CA VAL A 123 9.67 -22.29 -9.43
C VAL A 123 10.94 -22.44 -10.27
N SER A 124 10.92 -21.95 -11.51
CA SER A 124 12.09 -21.98 -12.40
C SER A 124 13.25 -21.17 -11.82
N GLY A 125 12.96 -19.99 -11.28
CA GLY A 125 13.96 -19.15 -10.61
C GLY A 125 14.62 -19.87 -9.44
N VAL A 126 13.84 -20.49 -8.55
CA VAL A 126 14.37 -21.22 -7.39
C VAL A 126 15.24 -22.41 -7.81
N MET A 127 14.82 -23.19 -8.82
CA MET A 127 15.64 -24.30 -9.32
C MET A 127 16.97 -23.83 -9.90
N VAL A 128 16.96 -22.79 -10.74
CA VAL A 128 18.18 -22.27 -11.37
C VAL A 128 19.11 -21.68 -10.33
N THR A 129 18.60 -20.85 -9.42
CA THR A 129 19.42 -20.26 -8.35
C THR A 129 20.00 -21.34 -7.44
N GLY A 130 19.24 -22.39 -7.10
CA GLY A 130 19.75 -23.53 -6.34
C GLY A 130 20.92 -24.24 -7.04
N GLY A 131 20.81 -24.48 -8.36
CA GLY A 131 21.88 -25.06 -9.15
C GLY A 131 23.14 -24.19 -9.19
N TRP A 132 22.99 -22.88 -9.36
CA TRP A 132 24.11 -21.92 -9.34
C TRP A 132 24.78 -21.87 -7.97
N VAL A 133 24.01 -21.86 -6.89
CA VAL A 133 24.55 -21.87 -5.52
C VAL A 133 25.36 -23.14 -5.27
N TYR A 134 24.89 -24.31 -5.72
CA TYR A 134 25.65 -25.56 -5.59
C TYR A 134 26.97 -25.52 -6.37
N GLN A 135 26.94 -25.06 -7.62
CA GLN A 135 28.14 -24.94 -8.46
C GLN A 135 29.16 -23.96 -7.85
N LEU A 136 28.68 -22.79 -7.38
CA LEU A 136 29.52 -21.79 -6.70
C LEU A 136 30.11 -22.34 -5.40
N ALA A 137 29.33 -23.06 -4.59
CA ALA A 137 29.81 -23.67 -3.35
C ALA A 137 30.92 -24.70 -3.61
N GLY A 138 30.78 -25.53 -4.64
CA GLY A 138 31.82 -26.47 -5.08
C GLY A 138 33.10 -25.76 -5.51
N TRP A 139 32.98 -24.74 -6.37
CA TRP A 139 34.12 -23.93 -6.83
C TRP A 139 34.88 -23.24 -5.68
N VAL A 140 34.15 -22.64 -4.73
CA VAL A 140 34.74 -22.03 -3.53
C VAL A 140 35.43 -23.08 -2.66
N GLY A 141 34.81 -24.26 -2.48
CA GLY A 141 35.38 -25.37 -1.73
C GLY A 141 36.72 -25.84 -2.30
N GLU A 142 36.81 -25.99 -3.63
CA GLU A 142 38.05 -26.37 -4.30
C GLU A 142 39.15 -25.31 -4.17
N LEU A 143 38.80 -24.02 -4.28
CA LEU A 143 39.72 -22.90 -4.09
C LEU A 143 40.31 -22.89 -2.67
N VAL A 144 39.47 -23.09 -1.65
CA VAL A 144 39.91 -23.18 -0.26
C VAL A 144 40.82 -24.40 -0.06
N ARG A 145 40.48 -25.54 -0.66
CA ARG A 145 41.29 -26.78 -0.55
C ARG A 145 42.64 -26.68 -1.25
N LYS A 146 42.71 -26.07 -2.45
CA LYS A 146 43.97 -25.75 -3.14
C LYS A 146 44.83 -24.78 -2.33
N LYS A 147 44.25 -23.73 -1.76
CA LYS A 147 44.95 -22.77 -0.89
C LYS A 147 45.50 -23.42 0.40
N ARG A 148 44.79 -24.39 0.98
CA ARG A 148 45.27 -25.17 2.15
C ARG A 148 46.39 -26.13 1.79
N ARG A 149 46.33 -26.84 0.65
CA ARG A 149 47.41 -27.74 0.20
C ARG A 149 48.69 -26.99 -0.14
N ALA A 150 48.60 -25.86 -0.84
CA ALA A 150 49.75 -25.00 -1.13
C ALA A 150 50.44 -24.45 0.15
N ARG A 151 49.71 -24.33 1.26
CA ARG A 151 50.26 -23.91 2.56
C ARG A 151 50.91 -25.07 3.35
N SER A 152 50.63 -26.32 2.99
CA SER A 152 51.10 -27.52 3.69
C SER A 152 52.40 -28.10 3.13
N GLU A 153 52.74 -27.83 1.86
CA GLU A 153 53.97 -28.35 1.22
C GLU A 153 55.21 -27.46 1.47
N GLY A 154 55.08 -26.36 2.21
CA GLY A 154 56.12 -25.32 2.30
C GLY A 154 57.05 -25.33 3.52
N VAL A 155 57.09 -26.37 4.38
CA VAL A 155 57.86 -26.31 5.65
C VAL A 155 58.59 -27.61 6.03
N LEU A 156 59.03 -28.46 5.10
CA LEU A 156 59.74 -29.70 5.48
C LEU A 156 61.02 -30.06 4.70
N ASP A 157 61.49 -29.26 3.73
CA ASP A 157 62.78 -29.57 3.09
C ASP A 157 63.79 -28.42 3.27
N GLY A 158 64.41 -28.43 4.44
CA GLY A 158 65.43 -27.47 4.86
C GLY A 158 66.40 -28.12 5.84
N LYS A 159 67.31 -28.95 5.32
CA LYS A 159 68.69 -29.25 5.79
C LYS A 159 69.22 -30.41 4.94
N LEU A 160 70.34 -30.29 4.24
CA LEU A 160 71.67 -30.26 4.86
C LEU A 160 72.67 -29.43 4.05
N SER A 161 73.23 -28.40 4.70
CA SER A 161 74.51 -27.82 4.34
C SER A 161 75.65 -28.74 4.79
N LYS A 162 76.66 -28.89 3.92
CA LYS A 162 78.08 -29.19 4.24
C LYS A 162 78.54 -28.33 5.45
N GLU A 163 79.47 -28.72 6.31
CA GLU A 163 80.66 -29.58 6.25
C GLU A 163 80.76 -30.49 7.49
#